data_AF-A0A318D437-F1
#
_entry.id   AF-A0A318D437-F1
#
_cell.length_a   1.000
_cell.length_b   1.000
_cell.length_c   1.000
_cell.angle_alpha   90.00
_cell.angle_beta   90.00
_cell.angle_gamma   90.00
#
_symmetry.space_group_name_H-M   'P 1'
#
loop_
_entity.id
_entity.type
_entity.pdbx_description
1 polymer ?
#
loop_
_entity_poly.entity_id
_entity_poly.type
_entity_poly.pdbx_seq_one_letter_code
_entity_poly.pdbx_strand_id
1 'polypeptide(L)'
;MAKKARKKKETKKKQRIIKNKTTHKPEIEFSIDDSVVVKEGTLDPDYGDDISGWQGRIYEIDDNFDDSLIRIKWDSITLRNMPCSIISTLAIFRLL
;
A
#
# COMPACT_ATOMS: atom_id res chain seq x y z
N MET A 1 -63.65 31.55 -1.91
CA MET A 1 -63.25 31.29 -0.50
C MET A 1 -62.97 29.79 -0.38
N ALA A 2 -61.71 29.33 -0.50
CA ALA A 2 -60.73 29.12 0.59
C ALA A 2 -61.23 28.11 1.64
N LYS A 3 -60.60 26.99 2.00
CA LYS A 3 -59.31 26.32 1.73
C LYS A 3 -59.53 24.83 2.05
N LYS A 4 -59.25 23.88 1.15
CA LYS A 4 -59.17 22.45 1.52
C LYS A 4 -57.78 22.15 2.08
N ALA A 5 -57.77 21.63 3.30
CA ALA A 5 -56.58 21.37 4.09
C ALA A 5 -55.68 20.30 3.44
N ARG A 6 -54.43 20.68 3.21
CA ARG A 6 -53.33 19.84 2.75
C ARG A 6 -52.89 18.93 3.90
N LYS A 7 -53.33 17.67 3.91
CA LYS A 7 -52.87 16.68 4.91
C LYS A 7 -51.45 16.24 4.57
N LYS A 8 -50.47 16.88 5.22
CA LYS A 8 -49.05 16.53 5.24
C LYS A 8 -48.94 15.10 5.80
N LYS A 9 -48.70 14.10 4.95
CA LYS A 9 -48.27 12.78 5.42
C LYS A 9 -46.78 12.88 5.68
N GLU A 10 -46.44 13.16 6.93
CA GLU A 10 -45.08 12.98 7.46
C GLU A 10 -44.66 11.53 7.26
N THR A 11 -43.77 11.32 6.30
CA THR A 11 -43.02 10.08 6.18
C THR A 11 -42.11 9.98 7.40
N LYS A 12 -42.45 9.07 8.32
CA LYS A 12 -41.57 8.69 9.43
C LYS A 12 -40.25 8.20 8.85
N LYS A 13 -39.27 9.10 8.80
CA LYS A 13 -37.86 8.84 8.48
C LYS A 13 -37.36 7.86 9.53
N LYS A 14 -37.46 6.56 9.25
CA LYS A 14 -36.77 5.51 10.02
C LYS A 14 -35.29 5.86 9.97
N GLN A 15 -34.80 6.38 11.08
CA GLN A 15 -33.37 6.52 11.35
C GLN A 15 -32.80 5.10 11.28
N ARG A 16 -32.27 4.73 10.11
CA ARG A 16 -31.39 3.59 10.00
C ARG A 16 -30.13 3.99 10.75
N ILE A 17 -30.02 3.44 11.95
CA ILE A 17 -28.81 3.31 12.74
C ILE A 17 -27.66 3.08 11.77
N ILE A 18 -26.79 4.09 11.64
CA ILE A 18 -25.52 3.96 10.92
C ILE A 18 -24.72 3.00 11.81
N LYS A 19 -24.81 1.71 11.51
CA LYS A 19 -23.89 0.73 12.06
C LYS A 19 -22.54 1.09 11.45
N ASN A 20 -21.64 1.59 12.29
CA ASN A 20 -20.25 1.88 11.97
C ASN A 20 -19.66 0.64 11.27
N LYS A 21 -19.61 0.69 9.93
CA LYS A 21 -18.92 -0.32 9.14
C LYS A 21 -17.44 0.03 9.27
N THR A 22 -16.79 -0.65 10.19
CA THR A 22 -15.34 -0.78 10.29
C THR A 22 -14.79 -0.87 8.86
N THR A 23 -14.01 0.13 8.48
CA THR A 23 -13.29 0.15 7.22
C THR A 23 -12.26 -0.96 7.27
N HIS A 24 -12.63 -2.15 6.79
CA HIS A 24 -11.64 -3.17 6.43
C HIS A 24 -10.78 -2.54 5.33
N LYS A 25 -9.60 -2.05 5.71
CA LYS A 25 -8.48 -1.93 4.80
C LYS A 25 -8.33 -3.31 4.17
N PRO A 26 -8.35 -3.45 2.83
CA PRO A 26 -8.07 -4.75 2.25
C PRO A 26 -6.68 -5.15 2.74
N GLU A 27 -6.61 -6.24 3.52
CA GLU A 27 -5.37 -6.99 3.68
C GLU A 27 -5.06 -7.53 2.29
N ILE A 28 -4.21 -6.79 1.56
CA ILE A 28 -3.65 -7.30 0.33
C ILE A 28 -2.63 -8.33 0.79
N GLU A 29 -2.99 -9.60 0.67
CA GLU A 29 -2.09 -10.71 0.93
C GLU A 29 -1.09 -10.79 -0.24
N PHE A 30 0.18 -10.68 0.07
CA PHE A 30 1.27 -10.80 -0.91
C PHE A 30 1.62 -12.27 -1.12
N SER A 31 1.99 -12.62 -2.35
CA SER A 31 2.49 -13.94 -2.70
C SER A 31 3.91 -13.88 -3.26
N ILE A 32 4.63 -15.00 -3.14
CA ILE A 32 5.89 -15.19 -3.87
C ILE A 32 5.63 -15.02 -5.37
N ASP A 33 6.61 -14.43 -6.07
CA ASP A 33 6.57 -14.05 -7.50
C ASP A 33 5.63 -12.89 -7.87
N ASP A 34 4.90 -12.31 -6.91
CA ASP A 34 4.14 -11.07 -7.16
C ASP A 34 5.08 -9.95 -7.61
N SER A 35 4.66 -9.24 -8.65
CA SER A 35 5.35 -8.03 -9.11
C SER A 35 4.78 -6.83 -8.37
N VAL A 36 5.66 -6.11 -7.69
CA VAL A 36 5.30 -5.02 -6.78
C VAL A 36 6.06 -3.74 -7.12
N VAL A 37 5.49 -2.60 -6.73
CA VAL A 37 6.06 -1.27 -6.90
C VAL A 37 6.05 -0.57 -5.55
N VAL A 38 7.17 0.07 -5.20
CA VAL A 38 7.32 0.84 -3.97
C VAL A 38 6.48 2.13 -4.06
N LYS A 39 5.79 2.45 -2.96
CA LYS A 39 4.91 3.62 -2.89
C LYS A 39 5.69 4.92 -2.95
N GLU A 40 5.03 5.95 -3.49
CA GLU A 40 5.51 7.33 -3.49
C GLU A 40 5.86 7.83 -2.07
N GLY A 41 6.97 8.56 -1.97
CA GLY A 41 7.53 9.10 -0.74
C GLY A 41 8.24 8.08 0.16
N THR A 42 8.53 6.87 -0.31
CA THR A 42 9.26 5.87 0.49
C THR A 42 10.75 6.15 0.43
N LEU A 43 11.34 6.46 1.58
CA LEU A 43 12.78 6.61 1.72
C LEU A 43 13.43 5.29 2.12
N ASP A 44 14.60 5.01 1.55
CA ASP A 44 15.46 3.92 1.96
C ASP A 44 15.95 4.16 3.41
N PRO A 45 15.85 3.18 4.32
CA PRO A 45 16.22 3.37 5.72
C PRO A 45 17.73 3.46 5.95
N ASP A 46 18.55 2.92 5.05
CA ASP A 46 20.01 2.87 5.20
C ASP A 46 20.68 4.13 4.63
N TYR A 47 20.21 4.61 3.46
CA TYR A 47 20.81 5.70 2.70
C TYR A 47 19.96 6.98 2.65
N GLY A 48 18.67 6.89 2.97
CA GLY A 48 17.73 8.02 2.92
C GLY A 48 17.33 8.47 1.52
N ASP A 49 17.73 7.72 0.48
CA ASP A 49 17.35 7.98 -0.91
C ASP A 49 15.87 7.65 -1.16
N ASP A 50 15.22 8.39 -2.04
CA ASP A 50 13.84 8.08 -2.46
C ASP A 50 13.82 6.86 -3.39
N ILE A 51 13.14 5.80 -2.95
CA ILE A 51 12.98 4.54 -3.68
C ILE A 51 11.56 4.38 -4.25
N SER A 52 10.79 5.46 -4.30
CA SER A 52 9.48 5.50 -4.93
C SER A 52 9.52 5.00 -6.37
N GLY A 53 8.52 4.21 -6.75
CA GLY A 53 8.42 3.67 -8.11
C GLY A 53 9.40 2.55 -8.43
N TRP A 54 10.30 2.18 -7.52
CA TRP A 54 11.16 1.01 -7.69
C TRP A 54 10.31 -0.25 -7.74
N GLN A 55 10.66 -1.17 -8.63
CA GLN A 55 9.84 -2.34 -8.93
C GLN A 55 10.65 -3.63 -8.94
N GLY A 56 9.98 -4.72 -8.58
CA GLY A 56 10.63 -6.01 -8.50
C GLY A 56 9.63 -7.14 -8.25
N ARG A 57 10.18 -8.31 -7.98
CA ARG A 57 9.41 -9.51 -7.62
C ARG A 57 9.70 -9.96 -6.21
N ILE A 58 8.65 -10.30 -5.48
CA ILE A 58 8.79 -10.91 -4.15
C ILE A 58 9.43 -12.28 -4.31
N TYR A 59 10.48 -12.55 -3.54
CA TYR A 59 11.13 -13.87 -3.53
C TYR A 59 11.08 -14.56 -2.16
N GLU A 60 10.74 -13.83 -1.10
CA GLU A 60 10.64 -14.33 0.25
C GLU A 60 9.72 -13.42 1.07
N ILE A 61 8.87 -14.04 1.90
CA ILE A 61 8.00 -13.37 2.87
C ILE A 61 8.32 -14.03 4.22
N ASP A 62 8.71 -13.22 5.19
CA ASP A 62 9.06 -13.65 6.54
C ASP A 62 8.07 -13.07 7.56
N ASP A 63 7.19 -13.93 8.06
CA ASP A 63 6.12 -13.59 9.01
C ASP A 63 6.56 -13.73 10.48
N ASN A 64 7.85 -13.90 10.77
CA ASN A 64 8.34 -14.03 12.15
C ASN A 64 8.44 -12.69 12.90
N PHE A 65 8.12 -11.57 12.26
CA PHE A 65 8.18 -10.22 12.83
C PHE A 65 6.76 -9.67 13.07
N ASP A 66 6.62 -8.67 13.95
CA ASP A 66 5.32 -8.01 14.23
C ASP A 66 4.67 -7.44 12.95
N ASP A 67 5.48 -7.04 11.98
CA ASP A 67 5.09 -6.72 10.60
C ASP A 67 5.81 -7.68 9.65
N SER A 68 5.09 -8.33 8.71
CA SER A 68 5.69 -9.22 7.72
C SER A 68 6.82 -8.54 6.93
N LEU A 69 8.00 -9.15 6.91
CA LEU A 69 9.14 -8.67 6.14
C LEU A 69 9.09 -9.28 4.73
N ILE A 70 8.91 -8.42 3.73
CA ILE A 70 8.85 -8.82 2.33
C ILE A 70 10.19 -8.53 1.66
N ARG A 71 10.84 -9.54 1.09
CA ARG A 71 12.08 -9.37 0.35
C ARG A 71 11.82 -9.38 -1.15
N ILE A 72 12.35 -8.36 -1.83
CA ILE A 72 12.10 -8.11 -3.25
C ILE A 72 13.42 -8.24 -4.03
N LYS A 73 13.37 -8.95 -5.15
CA LYS A 73 14.40 -8.89 -6.19
C LYS A 73 14.03 -7.78 -7.17
N TRP A 74 14.82 -6.71 -7.18
CA TRP A 74 14.64 -5.60 -8.12
C TRP A 74 14.79 -6.08 -9.56
N ASP A 75 13.97 -5.52 -10.45
CA ASP A 75 14.05 -5.85 -11.87
C ASP A 75 15.20 -5.12 -12.58
N SER A 76 15.44 -5.48 -13.84
CA SER A 76 16.56 -4.92 -14.60
C SER A 76 16.41 -3.42 -14.90
N ILE A 77 15.18 -2.90 -14.97
CA ILE A 77 14.91 -1.48 -15.20
C ILE A 77 15.28 -0.68 -13.95
N THR A 78 14.82 -1.14 -12.79
CA THR A 78 15.11 -0.54 -11.48
C THR A 78 16.60 -0.57 -11.20
N LEU A 79 17.25 -1.73 -11.38
CA LEU A 79 18.70 -1.86 -11.17
C LEU A 79 19.52 -0.96 -12.10
N ARG A 80 19.07 -0.74 -13.34
CA ARG A 80 19.75 0.16 -14.29
C ARG A 80 19.60 1.64 -13.92
N ASN A 81 18.48 2.00 -13.32
CA ASN A 81 18.17 3.37 -12.93
C ASN A 81 18.62 3.69 -11.49
N MET A 82 19.11 2.70 -10.75
CA MET A 82 19.58 2.85 -9.38
C MET A 82 20.79 3.81 -9.34
N PRO A 83 20.81 4.81 -8.46
CA PRO A 83 21.95 5.71 -8.28
C PRO A 83 23.24 4.93 -7.98
N CYS A 84 24.36 5.39 -8.56
CA CYS A 84 25.67 4.77 -8.31
C CYS A 84 26.07 4.72 -6.83
N SER A 85 25.58 5.68 -6.02
CA SER A 85 25.77 5.70 -4.56
C SER A 85 25.26 4.44 -3.87
N ILE A 86 24.16 3.86 -4.37
CA ILE A 86 23.51 2.68 -3.80
C ILE A 86 24.15 1.40 -4.35
N ILE A 87 24.48 1.37 -5.65
CA ILE A 87 25.11 0.21 -6.31
C ILE A 87 26.51 -0.06 -5.72
N SER A 88 27.29 1.00 -5.45
CA SER A 88 28.66 0.86 -4.96
C SER A 88 28.74 0.12 -3.63
N THR A 89 27.73 0.25 -2.76
CA THR A 89 27.73 -0.37 -1.43
C THR A 89 27.23 -1.81 -1.49
N LEU A 90 26.19 -2.09 -2.27
CA LEU A 90 25.65 -3.46 -2.43
C LEU A 90 26.59 -4.41 -3.20
N ALA A 91 27.40 -3.90 -4.13
CA ALA A 91 28.38 -4.71 -4.85
C ALA A 91 29.49 -5.27 -3.94
N ILE A 92 29.83 -4.57 -2.86
CA ILE A 92 30.85 -5.02 -1.90
C ILE A 92 30.34 -6.19 -1.05
N PHE A 93 29.06 -6.16 -0.64
CA PHE A 93 28.46 -7.25 0.14
C PHE A 93 28.19 -8.53 -0.66
N ARG A 94 28.33 -8.51 -1.98
CA ARG A 94 28.19 -9.70 -2.84
C ARG A 94 29.52 -10.36 -3.22
N LEU A 95 30.65 -9.75 -2.85
CA LEU A 95 32.00 -10.22 -3.16
C LEU A 95 32.86 -10.59 -1.92
N LEU A 96 32.28 -10.56 -0.72
CA LEU A 96 32.88 -11.03 0.52
C LEU A 96 32.08 -12.20 1.06
#